data_AF-A0A963MBZ8-F1
#
_entry.id   AF-A0A963MBZ8-F1
#
_cell.length_a   1.000
_cell.length_b   1.000
_cell.length_c   1.000
_cell.angle_alpha   90.00
_cell.angle_beta   90.00
_cell.angle_gamma   90.00
#
_symmetry.space_group_name_H-M   'P 1'
#
loop_
_entity.id
_entity.type
_entity.pdbx_description
1 polymer ?
#
loop_
_entity_poly.entity_id
_entity_poly.type
_entity_poly.pdbx_seq_one_letter_code
_entity_poly.pdbx_strand_id
1 'polypeptide(L)'
;WLLALLFYDLCYYWLHRLGHEVAVLWAAHVVHHQSQHYNLSTALRQTSSGALLGWLFYLPMALAGVPPLVFAVVALVDLLYQFWVHTEHVPRLGWFDRWFCSPSNHRVHHAVNDRYLDRNYGGILIVWDRLFGSFEDEDPREKPVYGTRAPLNSWDPLWANLEVYWALAQDSWRARRWSDKLRVWFKPPGWRPADVAARWPRPAFDISAVQHYDPPAGRSVQALVAAEFVLLLGATSLFLWHAEALPVLDGVLWFGVLTLVLWTLGALLQGRISVWLALALQAAALATVTAALGLEPWHRAAKPAVMVFAMVLVAACARQERAERGFYWNLGAALFLSLLGDVALMVPGGFVPGLAAFLLAHLAYIALFKRGVPWFPSRGALALTLAIGVGMYAFLWQGGLPVGLRAPVAAYVVAISLMTAQALGRARALGTRNAWLVAAGACCFMLSDALLATNRFVLPLPLAALWVLASYYIAQLLIAACARPVWAKP
;
A
#
# COMPACT_ATOMS: atom_id res chain seq x y z
N TRP A 1 -29.04 -26.77 -15.32
CA TRP A 1 -29.05 -25.30 -15.18
C TRP A 1 -29.76 -24.86 -13.91
N LEU A 2 -31.10 -24.91 -13.79
CA LEU A 2 -31.79 -24.46 -12.56
C LEU A 2 -31.32 -25.15 -11.27
N LEU A 3 -31.17 -26.48 -11.29
CA LEU A 3 -30.61 -27.22 -10.14
C LEU A 3 -29.19 -26.77 -9.79
N ALA A 4 -28.37 -26.42 -10.78
CA ALA A 4 -27.02 -25.91 -10.54
C ALA A 4 -27.03 -24.50 -9.95
N LEU A 5 -27.98 -23.64 -10.36
CA LEU A 5 -28.16 -22.31 -9.77
C LEU A 5 -28.61 -22.41 -8.31
N LEU A 6 -29.60 -23.25 -8.00
CA LEU A 6 -30.04 -23.50 -6.63
C LEU A 6 -28.93 -24.09 -5.77
N PHE A 7 -28.12 -25.00 -6.33
CA PHE A 7 -26.98 -25.57 -5.61
C PHE A 7 -25.87 -24.55 -5.39
N TYR A 8 -25.61 -23.69 -6.38
CA TYR A 8 -24.66 -22.58 -6.24
C TYR A 8 -25.09 -21.61 -5.14
N ASP A 9 -26.34 -21.16 -5.16
CA ASP A 9 -26.90 -20.23 -4.17
C ASP A 9 -26.88 -20.81 -2.74
N LEU A 10 -27.10 -22.14 -2.61
CA LEU A 10 -26.89 -22.84 -1.33
C LEU A 10 -25.42 -22.88 -0.90
N CYS A 11 -24.48 -23.13 -1.81
CA CYS A 11 -23.05 -23.08 -1.50
C CYS A 11 -22.62 -21.66 -1.11
N TYR A 12 -23.14 -20.65 -1.81
CA TYR A 12 -22.94 -19.23 -1.50
C TYR A 12 -23.44 -18.90 -0.10
N TYR A 13 -24.66 -19.34 0.28
CA TYR A 13 -25.19 -19.13 1.63
C TYR A 13 -24.21 -19.60 2.72
N TRP A 14 -23.63 -20.79 2.59
CA TRP A 14 -22.67 -21.31 3.57
C TRP A 14 -21.33 -20.58 3.55
N LEU A 15 -20.83 -20.23 2.37
CA LEU A 15 -19.63 -19.39 2.24
C LEU A 15 -19.85 -18.04 2.94
N HIS A 16 -20.99 -17.41 2.68
CA HIS A 16 -21.34 -16.10 3.20
C HIS A 16 -21.55 -16.12 4.71
N ARG A 17 -22.32 -17.10 5.21
CA ARG A 17 -22.53 -17.31 6.65
C ARG A 17 -21.22 -17.54 7.40
N LEU A 18 -20.37 -18.45 6.93
CA LEU A 18 -19.07 -18.67 7.59
C LEU A 18 -18.12 -17.48 7.41
N GLY A 19 -18.31 -16.67 6.36
CA GLY A 19 -17.71 -15.35 6.21
C GLY A 19 -18.03 -14.40 7.36
N HIS A 20 -19.15 -14.57 8.06
CA HIS A 20 -19.50 -13.77 9.24
C HIS A 20 -19.21 -14.49 10.56
N GLU A 21 -19.30 -15.82 10.59
CA GLU A 21 -19.17 -16.59 11.84
C GLU A 21 -17.75 -17.11 12.13
N VAL A 22 -16.80 -16.97 11.20
CA VAL A 22 -15.41 -17.44 11.35
C VAL A 22 -14.42 -16.31 11.09
N ALA A 23 -13.60 -15.96 12.08
CA ALA A 23 -12.70 -14.80 12.04
C ALA A 23 -11.80 -14.71 10.79
N VAL A 24 -11.20 -15.82 10.34
CA VAL A 24 -10.35 -15.81 9.13
C VAL A 24 -11.15 -15.60 7.85
N LEU A 25 -12.39 -16.10 7.79
CA LEU A 25 -13.27 -15.89 6.63
C LEU A 25 -13.90 -14.49 6.67
N TRP A 26 -14.13 -13.94 7.86
CA TRP A 26 -14.50 -12.53 8.04
C TRP A 26 -13.39 -11.59 7.58
N ALA A 27 -12.13 -11.88 7.89
CA ALA A 27 -11.02 -11.12 7.32
C ALA A 27 -11.02 -11.15 5.78
N ALA A 28 -11.52 -12.24 5.18
CA ALA A 28 -11.75 -12.40 3.75
C ALA A 28 -13.15 -11.96 3.27
N HIS A 29 -13.89 -11.18 4.05
CA HIS A 29 -15.22 -10.70 3.66
C HIS A 29 -15.49 -9.25 4.07
N VAL A 30 -14.93 -8.80 5.20
CA VAL A 30 -15.11 -7.49 5.83
C VAL A 30 -14.98 -6.28 4.90
N VAL A 31 -14.16 -6.39 3.83
CA VAL A 31 -13.98 -5.31 2.84
C VAL A 31 -15.30 -4.90 2.19
N HIS A 32 -16.23 -5.85 2.08
CA HIS A 32 -17.59 -5.64 1.59
C HIS A 32 -18.45 -4.83 2.58
N HIS A 33 -18.31 -5.11 3.88
CA HIS A 33 -19.11 -4.52 4.96
C HIS A 33 -18.54 -3.22 5.55
N GLN A 34 -17.27 -2.92 5.36
CA GLN A 34 -16.61 -1.74 5.95
C GLN A 34 -17.14 -0.39 5.44
N SER A 35 -17.96 -0.36 4.38
CA SER A 35 -18.51 0.88 3.85
C SER A 35 -19.55 1.45 4.82
N GLN A 36 -19.36 2.71 5.22
CA GLN A 36 -20.30 3.43 6.08
C GLN A 36 -21.45 4.05 5.27
N HIS A 37 -21.36 4.03 3.94
CA HIS A 37 -22.42 4.39 3.03
C HIS A 37 -22.90 3.15 2.28
N TYR A 38 -24.20 2.91 2.26
CA TYR A 38 -24.78 1.74 1.59
C TYR A 38 -25.42 2.13 0.26
N ASN A 39 -24.75 1.79 -0.85
CA ASN A 39 -25.21 2.08 -2.20
C ASN A 39 -24.62 1.07 -3.19
N LEU A 40 -24.93 1.20 -4.49
CA LEU A 40 -24.53 0.23 -5.51
C LEU A 40 -22.99 0.05 -5.60
N SER A 41 -22.20 1.04 -5.20
CA SER A 41 -20.74 0.88 -5.16
C SER A 41 -20.28 -0.10 -4.08
N THR A 42 -21.06 -0.32 -3.02
CA THR A 42 -20.81 -1.34 -1.99
C THR A 42 -20.74 -2.73 -2.62
N ALA A 43 -21.57 -3.02 -3.62
CA ALA A 43 -21.52 -4.28 -4.36
C ALA A 43 -20.15 -4.53 -5.01
N LEU A 44 -19.50 -3.46 -5.49
CA LEU A 44 -18.20 -3.52 -6.16
C LEU A 44 -17.02 -3.59 -5.19
N ARG A 45 -17.24 -3.36 -3.89
CA ARG A 45 -16.21 -3.49 -2.85
C ARG A 45 -16.05 -4.94 -2.47
N GLN A 46 -15.12 -5.62 -3.13
CA GLN A 46 -14.77 -7.01 -2.88
C GLN A 46 -13.39 -7.13 -2.23
N THR A 47 -13.20 -8.16 -1.39
CA THR A 47 -11.88 -8.47 -0.81
C THR A 47 -10.94 -9.10 -1.85
N SER A 48 -9.63 -8.96 -1.66
CA SER A 48 -8.65 -9.66 -2.47
C SER A 48 -8.35 -11.09 -1.98
N SER A 49 -8.76 -11.45 -0.76
CA SER A 49 -8.36 -12.72 -0.12
C SER A 49 -9.41 -13.83 -0.14
N GLY A 50 -10.64 -13.54 -0.59
CA GLY A 50 -11.74 -14.50 -0.63
C GLY A 50 -11.44 -15.73 -1.51
N ALA A 51 -10.66 -15.54 -2.58
CA ALA A 51 -10.27 -16.62 -3.49
C ALA A 51 -9.38 -17.70 -2.84
N LEU A 52 -8.72 -17.41 -1.70
CA LEU A 52 -7.83 -18.37 -1.04
C LEU A 52 -8.56 -19.58 -0.46
N LEU A 53 -9.77 -19.35 0.10
CA LEU A 53 -10.55 -20.37 0.81
C LEU A 53 -11.96 -20.55 0.24
N GLY A 54 -12.49 -19.58 -0.52
CA GLY A 54 -13.87 -19.62 -1.01
C GLY A 54 -14.19 -20.80 -1.94
N TRP A 55 -13.20 -21.26 -2.72
CA TRP A 55 -13.36 -22.40 -3.64
C TRP A 55 -13.74 -23.71 -2.93
N LEU A 56 -13.39 -23.86 -1.65
CA LEU A 56 -13.70 -25.06 -0.85
C LEU A 56 -15.21 -25.30 -0.74
N PHE A 57 -16.00 -24.22 -0.67
CA PHE A 57 -17.46 -24.28 -0.55
C PHE A 57 -18.14 -24.76 -1.83
N TYR A 58 -17.47 -24.65 -2.97
CA TYR A 58 -17.98 -25.07 -4.27
C TYR A 58 -17.46 -26.45 -4.70
N LEU A 59 -16.56 -27.07 -3.93
CA LEU A 59 -16.13 -28.46 -4.17
C LEU A 59 -17.28 -29.47 -4.25
N PRO A 60 -18.35 -29.39 -3.43
CA PRO A 60 -19.50 -30.28 -3.58
C PRO A 60 -20.13 -30.23 -4.98
N MET A 61 -20.13 -29.06 -5.64
CA MET A 61 -20.61 -28.94 -7.03
C MET A 61 -19.69 -29.64 -8.02
N ALA A 62 -18.37 -29.50 -7.84
CA ALA A 62 -17.38 -30.19 -8.67
C ALA A 62 -17.50 -31.72 -8.53
N LEU A 63 -17.64 -32.22 -7.30
CA LEU A 63 -17.84 -33.64 -7.01
C LEU A 63 -19.18 -34.18 -7.55
N ALA A 64 -20.23 -33.35 -7.56
CA ALA A 64 -21.50 -33.68 -8.18
C ALA A 64 -21.47 -33.65 -9.73
N GLY A 65 -20.31 -33.33 -10.33
CA GLY A 65 -20.13 -33.33 -11.78
C GLY A 65 -20.72 -32.11 -12.50
N VAL A 66 -20.91 -30.97 -11.81
CA VAL A 66 -21.38 -29.75 -12.47
C VAL A 66 -20.33 -29.27 -13.49
N PRO A 67 -20.68 -29.13 -14.79
CA PRO A 67 -19.72 -28.71 -15.80
C PRO A 67 -19.16 -27.30 -15.53
N PRO A 68 -17.86 -27.02 -15.80
CA PRO A 68 -17.25 -25.72 -15.53
C PRO A 68 -17.96 -24.52 -16.18
N LEU A 69 -18.45 -24.68 -17.41
CA LEU A 69 -19.23 -23.64 -18.09
C LEU A 69 -20.56 -23.36 -17.35
N VAL A 70 -21.24 -24.40 -16.87
CA VAL A 70 -22.48 -24.26 -16.10
C VAL A 70 -22.18 -23.53 -14.79
N PHE A 71 -21.12 -23.95 -14.08
CA PHE A 71 -20.66 -23.30 -12.85
C PHE A 71 -20.38 -21.80 -13.07
N ALA A 72 -19.58 -21.45 -14.08
CA ALA A 72 -19.22 -20.07 -14.36
C ALA A 72 -20.44 -19.20 -14.67
N VAL A 73 -21.38 -19.71 -15.46
CA VAL A 73 -22.60 -18.96 -15.82
C VAL A 73 -23.53 -18.79 -14.62
N VAL A 74 -23.76 -19.83 -13.79
CA VAL A 74 -24.61 -19.66 -12.59
C VAL A 74 -23.95 -18.76 -11.55
N ALA A 75 -22.62 -18.82 -11.41
CA ALA A 75 -21.86 -17.89 -10.57
C ALA A 75 -22.01 -16.45 -11.04
N LEU A 76 -21.98 -16.21 -12.35
CA LEU A 76 -22.20 -14.87 -12.93
C LEU A 76 -23.64 -14.39 -12.70
N VAL A 77 -24.64 -15.26 -12.87
CA VAL A 77 -26.05 -14.90 -12.60
C VAL A 77 -26.23 -14.50 -11.14
N ASP A 78 -25.67 -15.28 -10.21
CA ASP A 78 -25.69 -14.96 -8.78
C ASP A 78 -24.99 -13.62 -8.48
N LEU A 79 -23.77 -13.43 -9.00
CA LEU A 79 -23.04 -12.17 -8.84
C LEU A 79 -23.81 -10.95 -9.36
N LEU A 80 -24.43 -11.05 -10.53
CA LEU A 80 -25.23 -9.96 -11.12
C LEU A 80 -26.51 -9.70 -10.34
N TYR A 81 -27.14 -10.75 -9.80
CA TYR A 81 -28.28 -10.59 -8.91
C TYR A 81 -27.89 -9.83 -7.64
N GLN A 82 -26.74 -10.16 -7.05
CA GLN A 82 -26.29 -9.50 -5.83
C GLN A 82 -25.95 -8.02 -6.02
N PHE A 83 -25.78 -7.50 -7.24
CA PHE A 83 -25.47 -6.09 -7.45
C PHE A 83 -26.63 -5.14 -7.08
N TRP A 84 -27.86 -5.46 -7.50
CA TRP A 84 -28.98 -4.51 -7.38
C TRP A 84 -29.56 -4.42 -5.96
N VAL A 85 -29.26 -5.40 -5.09
CA VAL A 85 -29.70 -5.42 -3.70
C VAL A 85 -28.93 -4.41 -2.82
N HIS A 86 -27.80 -3.86 -3.28
CA HIS A 86 -27.03 -2.84 -2.58
C HIS A 86 -27.60 -1.43 -2.77
N THR A 87 -28.78 -1.16 -2.22
CA THR A 87 -29.35 0.19 -2.26
C THR A 87 -30.29 0.49 -1.11
N GLU A 88 -30.30 1.75 -0.68
CA GLU A 88 -31.29 2.29 0.25
C GLU A 88 -32.55 2.82 -0.46
N HIS A 89 -32.50 2.96 -1.79
CA HIS A 89 -33.58 3.61 -2.55
C HIS A 89 -34.81 2.73 -2.77
N VAL A 90 -34.64 1.41 -2.73
CA VAL A 90 -35.74 0.47 -2.94
C VAL A 90 -36.31 0.08 -1.58
N PRO A 91 -37.59 0.40 -1.30
CA PRO A 91 -38.22 0.03 -0.03
C PRO A 91 -38.47 -1.48 0.05
N ARG A 92 -39.11 -1.92 1.13
CA ARG A 92 -39.62 -3.30 1.24
C ARG A 92 -40.55 -3.65 0.07
N LEU A 93 -40.41 -4.87 -0.45
CA LEU A 93 -41.14 -5.38 -1.60
C LEU A 93 -42.22 -6.42 -1.21
N GLY A 94 -42.39 -6.68 0.08
CA GLY A 94 -43.52 -7.44 0.62
C GLY A 94 -43.37 -8.93 0.37
N TRP A 95 -44.06 -9.49 -0.63
CA TRP A 95 -43.99 -10.93 -0.90
C TRP A 95 -42.60 -11.34 -1.42
N PHE A 96 -41.91 -10.45 -2.13
CA PHE A 96 -40.59 -10.72 -2.69
C PHE A 96 -39.55 -10.96 -1.60
N ASP A 97 -39.54 -10.11 -0.55
CA ASP A 97 -38.68 -10.21 0.65
C ASP A 97 -38.85 -11.53 1.42
N ARG A 98 -39.89 -12.32 1.09
CA ARG A 98 -40.14 -13.63 1.71
C ARG A 98 -39.38 -14.76 1.04
N TRP A 99 -39.11 -14.65 -0.25
CA TRP A 99 -38.57 -15.73 -1.08
C TRP A 99 -37.19 -15.39 -1.66
N PHE A 100 -36.99 -14.13 -2.03
CA PHE A 100 -35.80 -13.64 -2.68
C PHE A 100 -35.08 -12.64 -1.78
N CYS A 101 -33.75 -12.59 -1.88
CA CYS A 101 -32.96 -11.57 -1.21
C CYS A 101 -33.26 -10.22 -1.87
N SER A 102 -33.94 -9.35 -1.13
CA SER A 102 -34.27 -8.00 -1.60
C SER A 102 -33.31 -6.96 -1.05
N PRO A 103 -33.35 -5.71 -1.55
CA PRO A 103 -32.60 -4.61 -0.96
C PRO A 103 -32.88 -4.42 0.54
N SER A 104 -34.09 -4.71 1.00
CA SER A 104 -34.44 -4.66 2.42
C SER A 104 -33.74 -5.76 3.22
N ASN A 105 -33.75 -7.00 2.73
CA ASN A 105 -33.05 -8.10 3.39
C ASN A 105 -31.53 -7.84 3.45
N HIS A 106 -30.97 -7.29 2.37
CA HIS A 106 -29.53 -7.03 2.28
C HIS A 106 -29.08 -5.80 3.09
N ARG A 107 -29.95 -4.79 3.27
CA ARG A 107 -29.69 -3.70 4.22
C ARG A 107 -29.53 -4.21 5.65
N VAL A 108 -30.42 -5.12 6.08
CA VAL A 108 -30.32 -5.78 7.39
C VAL A 108 -28.99 -6.51 7.51
N HIS A 109 -28.61 -7.29 6.49
CA HIS A 109 -27.36 -8.01 6.47
C HIS A 109 -26.12 -7.11 6.61
N HIS A 110 -26.12 -5.93 5.99
CA HIS A 110 -25.03 -4.96 6.07
C HIS A 110 -25.01 -4.12 7.35
N ALA A 111 -26.03 -4.24 8.20
CA ALA A 111 -26.17 -3.40 9.37
C ALA A 111 -25.34 -3.87 10.57
N VAL A 112 -24.89 -2.92 11.39
CA VAL A 112 -24.17 -3.18 12.64
C VAL A 112 -25.06 -3.12 13.89
N ASN A 113 -26.37 -2.89 13.74
CA ASN A 113 -27.35 -2.94 14.83
C ASN A 113 -27.35 -4.31 15.53
N ASP A 114 -27.55 -4.35 16.85
CA ASP A 114 -27.54 -5.62 17.61
C ASP A 114 -28.56 -6.64 17.09
N ARG A 115 -29.73 -6.17 16.66
CA ARG A 115 -30.78 -7.02 16.07
C ARG A 115 -30.38 -7.67 14.75
N TYR A 116 -29.61 -6.94 13.95
CA TYR A 116 -29.33 -7.28 12.55
C TYR A 116 -28.01 -8.01 12.35
N LEU A 117 -27.16 -8.08 13.38
CA LEU A 117 -25.91 -8.84 13.32
C LEU A 117 -26.14 -10.31 12.96
N ASP A 118 -25.30 -10.79 12.06
CA ASP A 118 -25.25 -12.22 11.68
C ASP A 118 -26.59 -12.74 11.14
N ARG A 119 -27.24 -11.90 10.31
CA ARG A 119 -28.53 -12.19 9.65
C ARG A 119 -28.44 -12.10 8.12
N ASN A 120 -29.38 -12.77 7.47
CA ASN A 120 -29.70 -12.64 6.04
C ASN A 120 -28.51 -12.88 5.08
N TYR A 121 -27.95 -14.08 5.07
CA TYR A 121 -26.79 -14.46 4.25
C TYR A 121 -27.13 -14.89 2.81
N GLY A 122 -28.40 -15.04 2.44
CA GLY A 122 -28.82 -15.48 1.11
C GLY A 122 -28.34 -14.55 -0.01
N GLY A 123 -27.86 -15.14 -1.12
CA GLY A 123 -27.43 -14.41 -2.31
C GLY A 123 -28.63 -14.01 -3.18
N ILE A 124 -29.24 -15.00 -3.83
CA ILE A 124 -30.49 -14.85 -4.59
C ILE A 124 -31.71 -15.16 -3.70
N LEU A 125 -31.69 -16.28 -2.97
CA LEU A 125 -32.83 -16.73 -2.19
C LEU A 125 -32.63 -16.45 -0.70
N ILE A 126 -33.62 -15.80 -0.08
CA ILE A 126 -33.67 -15.63 1.38
C ILE A 126 -34.21 -16.89 2.09
N VAL A 127 -34.63 -17.89 1.32
CA VAL A 127 -35.20 -19.15 1.83
C VAL A 127 -34.19 -19.90 2.70
N TRP A 128 -32.89 -19.84 2.37
CA TRP A 128 -31.84 -20.46 3.17
C TRP A 128 -31.78 -19.89 4.58
N ASP A 129 -31.89 -18.57 4.73
CA ASP A 129 -31.94 -17.93 6.03
C ASP A 129 -33.14 -18.36 6.88
N ARG A 130 -34.28 -18.62 6.24
CA ARG A 130 -35.46 -19.15 6.93
C ARG A 130 -35.28 -20.60 7.36
N LEU A 131 -34.70 -21.42 6.48
CA LEU A 131 -34.42 -22.83 6.76
C LEU A 131 -33.39 -23.01 7.87
N PHE A 132 -32.34 -22.18 7.90
CA PHE A 132 -31.21 -22.30 8.81
C PHE A 132 -31.22 -21.28 9.97
N GLY A 133 -32.33 -20.54 10.14
CA GLY A 133 -32.60 -19.71 11.31
C GLY A 133 -31.83 -18.38 11.41
N SER A 134 -31.34 -17.85 10.29
CA SER A 134 -30.62 -16.56 10.22
C SER A 134 -31.47 -15.42 9.64
N PHE A 135 -32.74 -15.65 9.31
CA PHE A 135 -33.63 -14.62 8.76
C PHE A 135 -34.00 -13.56 9.81
N GLU A 136 -33.89 -12.28 9.42
CA GLU A 136 -34.42 -11.14 10.16
C GLU A 136 -35.06 -10.14 9.18
N ASP A 137 -36.24 -9.62 9.53
CA ASP A 137 -36.92 -8.62 8.72
C ASP A 137 -36.46 -7.20 9.08
N GLU A 138 -36.48 -6.28 8.12
CA GLU A 138 -36.10 -4.89 8.37
C GLU A 138 -37.20 -4.21 9.20
N ASP A 139 -36.85 -3.79 10.42
CA ASP A 139 -37.78 -3.08 11.31
C ASP A 139 -37.87 -1.61 10.89
N PRO A 140 -39.05 -1.12 10.45
CA PRO A 140 -39.22 0.28 10.08
C PRO A 140 -39.00 1.27 11.23
N ARG A 141 -38.92 0.79 12.48
CA ARG A 141 -38.63 1.61 13.67
C ARG A 141 -37.14 1.69 13.99
N GLU A 142 -36.33 0.77 13.46
CA GLU A 142 -34.88 0.71 13.71
C GLU A 142 -34.12 0.78 12.38
N LYS A 143 -33.65 1.99 12.06
CA LYS A 143 -32.88 2.22 10.83
C LYS A 143 -31.55 1.44 10.87
N PRO A 144 -31.20 0.73 9.78
CA PRO A 144 -29.87 0.15 9.60
C PRO A 144 -28.76 1.22 9.73
N VAL A 145 -27.73 0.89 10.51
CA VAL A 145 -26.46 1.63 10.58
C VAL A 145 -25.38 0.76 9.93
N TYR A 146 -24.55 1.32 9.06
CA TYR A 146 -23.59 0.55 8.25
C TYR A 146 -22.13 0.75 8.69
N GLY A 147 -21.25 -0.09 8.13
CA GLY A 147 -19.82 -0.15 8.45
C GLY A 147 -19.48 -1.40 9.25
N THR A 148 -18.48 -1.30 10.12
CA THR A 148 -18.02 -2.40 10.97
C THR A 148 -17.97 -1.98 12.43
N ARG A 149 -18.24 -2.92 13.36
CA ARG A 149 -18.17 -2.65 14.81
C ARG A 149 -16.76 -2.30 15.30
N ALA A 150 -15.74 -2.70 14.56
CA ALA A 150 -14.39 -2.16 14.64
C ALA A 150 -14.15 -1.32 13.38
N PRO A 151 -14.36 0.01 13.41
CA PRO A 151 -14.34 0.83 12.20
C PRO A 151 -12.93 0.90 11.61
N LEU A 152 -12.82 0.73 10.29
CA LEU A 152 -11.55 0.79 9.55
C LEU A 152 -10.81 2.13 9.74
N ASN A 153 -11.55 3.24 9.70
CA ASN A 153 -11.03 4.61 9.79
C ASN A 153 -9.82 4.88 8.90
N SER A 154 -9.89 4.39 7.65
CA SER A 154 -8.82 4.56 6.67
C SER A 154 -9.37 4.46 5.24
N TRP A 155 -8.75 5.20 4.32
CA TRP A 155 -8.92 5.04 2.87
C TRP A 155 -7.71 4.35 2.24
N ASP A 156 -6.87 3.68 3.04
CA ASP A 156 -5.74 2.91 2.53
C ASP A 156 -6.24 1.55 2.01
N PRO A 157 -6.13 1.28 0.69
CA PRO A 157 -6.69 0.08 0.06
C PRO A 157 -6.01 -1.21 0.53
N LEU A 158 -4.73 -1.12 0.91
CA LEU A 158 -3.97 -2.26 1.41
C LEU A 158 -4.35 -2.53 2.87
N TRP A 159 -4.42 -1.48 3.68
CA TRP A 159 -4.84 -1.62 5.08
C TRP A 159 -6.26 -2.17 5.20
N ALA A 160 -7.19 -1.73 4.33
CA ALA A 160 -8.55 -2.24 4.28
C ALA A 160 -8.63 -3.78 4.12
N ASN A 161 -7.66 -4.39 3.43
CA ASN A 161 -7.58 -5.85 3.27
C ASN A 161 -6.80 -6.54 4.40
N LEU A 162 -5.99 -5.82 5.19
CA LEU A 162 -5.02 -6.41 6.12
C LEU A 162 -5.38 -6.20 7.60
N GLU A 163 -6.20 -5.22 7.94
CA GLU A 163 -6.41 -4.78 9.33
C GLU A 163 -6.97 -5.88 10.24
N VAL A 164 -7.94 -6.66 9.76
CA VAL A 164 -8.50 -7.80 10.49
C VAL A 164 -7.47 -8.91 10.65
N TYR A 165 -6.74 -9.29 9.59
CA TYR A 165 -5.66 -10.28 9.67
C TYR A 165 -4.58 -9.87 10.66
N TRP A 166 -4.20 -8.59 10.66
CA TRP A 166 -3.24 -8.05 11.61
C TRP A 166 -3.75 -8.12 13.05
N ALA A 167 -5.02 -7.75 13.29
CA ALA A 167 -5.63 -7.85 14.61
C ALA A 167 -5.66 -9.30 15.12
N LEU A 168 -5.96 -10.28 14.26
CA LEU A 168 -5.92 -11.71 14.58
C LEU A 168 -4.50 -12.19 14.87
N ALA A 169 -3.52 -11.78 14.07
CA ALA A 169 -2.11 -12.10 14.28
C ALA A 169 -1.59 -11.54 15.61
N GLN A 170 -1.98 -10.31 15.98
CA GLN A 170 -1.63 -9.71 17.27
C GLN A 170 -2.22 -10.49 18.45
N ASP A 171 -3.50 -10.86 18.39
CA ASP A 171 -4.14 -11.61 19.47
C ASP A 171 -3.58 -13.04 19.56
N SER A 172 -3.30 -13.69 18.43
CA SER A 172 -2.60 -14.97 18.35
C SER A 172 -1.20 -14.88 18.97
N TRP A 173 -0.41 -13.85 18.64
CA TRP A 173 0.91 -13.64 19.22
C TRP A 173 0.86 -13.41 20.74
N ARG A 174 -0.10 -12.61 21.22
CA ARG A 174 -0.24 -12.25 22.64
C ARG A 174 -0.78 -13.37 23.52
N ALA A 175 -1.54 -14.31 22.96
CA ALA A 175 -2.13 -15.42 23.70
C ALA A 175 -1.05 -16.29 24.35
N ARG A 176 -1.23 -16.62 25.64
CA ARG A 176 -0.29 -17.50 26.37
C ARG A 176 -0.43 -18.97 25.96
N ARG A 177 -1.66 -19.44 25.71
CA ARG A 177 -1.94 -20.83 25.36
C ARG A 177 -1.77 -21.04 23.86
N TRP A 178 -1.03 -22.06 23.46
CA TRP A 178 -0.85 -22.45 22.05
C TRP A 178 -2.16 -22.74 21.34
N SER A 179 -3.12 -23.38 22.03
CA SER A 179 -4.46 -23.61 21.47
C SER A 179 -5.17 -22.31 21.09
N ASP A 180 -5.00 -21.26 21.91
CA ASP A 180 -5.66 -19.98 21.69
C ASP A 180 -5.00 -19.20 20.55
N LYS A 181 -3.69 -19.41 20.33
CA LYS A 181 -3.00 -18.89 19.14
C LYS A 181 -3.64 -19.36 17.82
N LEU A 182 -4.18 -20.57 17.80
CA LEU A 182 -4.92 -21.13 16.65
C LEU A 182 -6.40 -20.77 16.69
N ARG A 183 -7.06 -20.87 17.86
CA ARG A 183 -8.50 -20.61 17.99
C ARG A 183 -8.91 -19.20 17.58
N VAL A 184 -8.04 -18.20 17.78
CA VAL A 184 -8.31 -16.80 17.34
C VAL A 184 -8.73 -16.74 15.87
N TRP A 185 -8.19 -17.59 15.01
CA TRP A 185 -8.48 -17.58 13.58
C TRP A 185 -9.80 -18.24 13.20
N PHE A 186 -10.29 -19.17 14.02
CA PHE A 186 -11.46 -20.02 13.70
C PHE A 186 -12.68 -19.76 14.59
N LYS A 187 -12.51 -19.02 15.68
CA LYS A 187 -13.63 -18.56 16.51
C LYS A 187 -14.38 -17.41 15.84
N PRO A 188 -15.60 -17.09 16.29
CA PRO A 188 -16.36 -15.96 15.75
C PRO A 188 -15.60 -14.64 15.81
N PRO A 189 -15.80 -13.73 14.83
CA PRO A 189 -15.24 -12.40 14.88
C PRO A 189 -15.53 -11.71 16.23
N GLY A 190 -14.52 -11.05 16.78
CA GLY A 190 -14.61 -10.42 18.10
C GLY A 190 -14.29 -11.35 19.29
N TRP A 191 -14.26 -12.67 19.11
CA TRP A 191 -13.76 -13.57 20.15
C TRP A 191 -12.27 -13.33 20.41
N ARG A 192 -11.88 -13.24 21.69
CA ARG A 192 -10.49 -13.08 22.11
C ARG A 192 -10.18 -14.00 23.29
N PRO A 193 -8.94 -14.53 23.40
CA PRO A 193 -8.52 -15.29 24.57
C PRO A 193 -8.65 -14.44 25.84
N ALA A 194 -9.12 -15.04 26.93
CA ALA A 194 -9.42 -14.30 28.17
C ALA A 194 -8.18 -13.55 28.72
N ASP A 195 -7.00 -14.15 28.61
CA ASP A 195 -5.74 -13.53 29.04
C ASP A 195 -5.33 -12.35 28.16
N VAL A 196 -5.69 -12.37 26.87
CA VAL A 196 -5.44 -11.27 25.93
C VAL A 196 -6.46 -10.16 26.14
N ALA A 197 -7.74 -10.50 26.31
CA ALA A 197 -8.80 -9.55 26.59
C ALA A 197 -8.56 -8.79 27.91
N ALA A 198 -8.06 -9.46 28.95
CA ALA A 198 -7.73 -8.83 30.23
C ALA A 198 -6.50 -7.90 30.16
N ARG A 199 -5.46 -8.27 29.40
CA ARG A 199 -4.20 -7.51 29.31
C ARG A 199 -4.22 -6.40 28.26
N TRP A 200 -5.02 -6.56 27.21
CA TRP A 200 -5.19 -5.60 26.11
C TRP A 200 -6.69 -5.43 25.80
N PRO A 201 -7.48 -4.81 26.68
CA PRO A 201 -8.91 -4.63 26.47
C PRO A 201 -9.17 -3.79 25.21
N ARG A 202 -10.28 -4.10 24.52
CA ARG A 202 -10.82 -3.28 23.42
C ARG A 202 -12.11 -2.60 23.93
N PRO A 203 -12.40 -1.36 23.50
CA PRO A 203 -13.65 -0.71 23.87
C PRO A 203 -14.85 -1.53 23.35
N ALA A 204 -15.93 -1.53 24.12
CA ALA A 204 -17.19 -2.09 23.66
C ALA A 204 -17.72 -1.26 22.48
N PHE A 205 -18.42 -1.91 21.56
CA PHE A 205 -19.10 -1.22 20.47
C PHE A 205 -20.27 -0.41 21.03
N ASP A 206 -20.38 0.84 20.59
CA ASP A 206 -21.49 1.74 20.91
C ASP A 206 -22.02 2.31 19.59
N ILE A 207 -23.25 1.93 19.24
CA ILE A 207 -23.90 2.38 18.00
C ILE A 207 -24.12 3.89 17.97
N SER A 208 -24.31 4.52 19.14
CA SER A 208 -24.52 5.97 19.22
C SER A 208 -23.25 6.77 18.96
N ALA A 209 -22.09 6.14 19.10
CA ALA A 209 -20.78 6.72 18.83
C ALA A 209 -20.31 6.52 17.39
N VAL A 210 -21.09 5.82 16.54
CA VAL A 210 -20.73 5.61 15.13
C VAL A 210 -20.72 6.95 14.40
N GLN A 211 -19.57 7.24 13.76
CA GLN A 211 -19.35 8.44 12.96
C GLN A 211 -18.74 8.03 11.62
N HIS A 212 -19.12 8.72 10.55
CA HIS A 212 -18.52 8.51 9.25
C HIS A 212 -17.08 9.02 9.24
N TYR A 213 -16.18 8.21 8.70
CA TYR A 213 -14.78 8.55 8.49
C TYR A 213 -14.65 9.33 7.18
N ASP A 214 -14.71 10.66 7.30
CA ASP A 214 -14.61 11.61 6.19
C ASP A 214 -13.53 12.67 6.47
N PRO A 215 -12.23 12.31 6.38
CA PRO A 215 -11.15 13.27 6.55
C PRO A 215 -11.25 14.41 5.52
N PRO A 216 -11.08 15.67 5.95
CA PRO A 216 -11.29 16.81 5.06
C PRO A 216 -10.21 16.87 3.98
N ALA A 217 -10.64 16.88 2.71
CA ALA A 217 -9.79 17.09 1.55
C ALA A 217 -10.18 18.38 0.81
N GLY A 218 -9.20 19.19 0.41
CA GLY A 218 -9.47 20.38 -0.40
C GLY A 218 -10.05 20.03 -1.77
N ARG A 219 -10.94 20.88 -2.31
CA ARG A 219 -11.62 20.63 -3.60
C ARG A 219 -10.65 20.34 -4.76
N SER A 220 -9.49 21.00 -4.80
CA SER A 220 -8.45 20.74 -5.81
C SER A 220 -7.83 19.36 -5.67
N VAL A 221 -7.63 18.87 -4.45
CA VAL A 221 -7.13 17.52 -4.17
C VAL A 221 -8.19 16.49 -4.57
N GLN A 222 -9.46 16.73 -4.23
CA GLN A 222 -10.56 15.85 -4.64
C GLN A 222 -10.67 15.75 -6.17
N ALA A 223 -10.59 16.88 -6.88
CA ALA A 223 -10.63 16.90 -8.34
C ALA A 223 -9.43 16.18 -8.97
N LEU A 224 -8.22 16.39 -8.43
CA LEU A 224 -7.02 15.67 -8.88
C LEU A 224 -7.17 14.16 -8.67
N VAL A 225 -7.58 13.74 -7.47
CA VAL A 225 -7.75 12.32 -7.15
C VAL A 225 -8.84 11.68 -7.99
N ALA A 226 -9.94 12.38 -8.27
CA ALA A 226 -10.97 11.90 -9.18
C ALA A 226 -10.42 11.68 -10.60
N ALA A 227 -9.64 12.63 -11.12
CA ALA A 227 -9.00 12.51 -12.43
C ALA A 227 -8.00 11.34 -12.47
N GLU A 228 -7.11 11.24 -11.48
CA GLU A 228 -6.15 10.14 -11.38
C GLU A 228 -6.84 8.79 -11.18
N PHE A 229 -7.96 8.73 -10.46
CA PHE A 229 -8.74 7.51 -10.28
C PHE A 229 -9.35 7.02 -11.60
N VAL A 230 -9.88 7.93 -12.43
CA VAL A 230 -10.37 7.57 -13.78
C VAL A 230 -9.23 7.02 -14.65
N LEU A 231 -8.05 7.66 -14.61
CA LEU A 231 -6.87 7.15 -15.32
C LEU A 231 -6.45 5.77 -14.79
N LEU A 232 -6.47 5.58 -13.47
CA LEU A 232 -6.16 4.31 -12.83
C LEU A 232 -7.14 3.20 -13.24
N LEU A 233 -8.44 3.50 -13.34
CA LEU A 233 -9.44 2.54 -13.83
C LEU A 233 -9.15 2.14 -15.29
N GLY A 234 -8.83 3.10 -16.15
CA GLY A 234 -8.42 2.83 -17.53
C GLY A 234 -7.16 1.98 -17.62
N ALA A 235 -6.13 2.33 -16.84
CA ALA A 235 -4.87 1.60 -16.79
C ALA A 235 -5.04 0.17 -16.23
N THR A 236 -5.87 0.00 -15.19
CA THR A 236 -6.19 -1.32 -14.62
C THR A 236 -6.96 -2.17 -15.61
N SER A 237 -7.93 -1.59 -16.33
CA SER A 237 -8.68 -2.30 -17.37
C SER A 237 -7.75 -2.77 -18.51
N LEU A 238 -6.84 -1.90 -18.95
CA LEU A 238 -5.85 -2.24 -19.97
C LEU A 238 -4.89 -3.33 -19.49
N PHE A 239 -4.45 -3.26 -18.24
CA PHE A 239 -3.61 -4.27 -17.61
C PHE A 239 -4.32 -5.63 -17.58
N LEU A 240 -5.55 -5.68 -17.07
CA LEU A 240 -6.33 -6.92 -16.99
C LEU A 240 -6.63 -7.50 -18.38
N TRP A 241 -6.91 -6.65 -19.37
CA TRP A 241 -7.14 -7.08 -20.76
C TRP A 241 -5.94 -7.82 -21.37
N HIS A 242 -4.72 -7.44 -20.97
CA HIS A 242 -3.48 -8.04 -21.49
C HIS A 242 -2.81 -8.99 -20.50
N ALA A 243 -3.36 -9.19 -19.30
CA ALA A 243 -2.68 -9.88 -18.21
C ALA A 243 -2.25 -11.31 -18.56
N GLU A 244 -3.05 -12.04 -19.34
CA GLU A 244 -2.75 -13.40 -19.77
C GLU A 244 -1.58 -13.50 -20.75
N ALA A 245 -1.31 -12.42 -21.49
CA ALA A 245 -0.24 -12.35 -22.48
C ALA A 245 1.07 -11.79 -21.90
N LEU A 246 1.03 -11.19 -20.71
CA LEU A 246 2.21 -10.59 -20.08
C LEU A 246 3.10 -11.66 -19.42
N PRO A 247 4.43 -11.56 -19.54
CA PRO A 247 5.33 -12.28 -18.65
C PRO A 247 4.97 -12.00 -17.20
N VAL A 248 5.03 -13.01 -16.33
CA VAL A 248 4.63 -12.90 -14.92
C VAL A 248 5.34 -11.75 -14.21
N LEU A 249 6.63 -11.55 -14.48
CA LEU A 249 7.40 -10.47 -13.89
C LEU A 249 6.87 -9.09 -14.29
N ASP A 250 6.62 -8.87 -15.58
CA ASP A 250 6.06 -7.62 -16.11
C ASP A 250 4.68 -7.36 -15.48
N GLY A 251 3.88 -8.42 -15.35
CA GLY A 251 2.59 -8.40 -14.67
C GLY A 251 2.71 -7.90 -13.21
N VAL A 252 3.64 -8.48 -12.45
CA VAL A 252 3.92 -8.09 -11.05
C VAL A 252 4.40 -6.65 -10.94
N LEU A 253 5.26 -6.20 -11.86
CA LEU A 253 5.77 -4.83 -11.86
C LEU A 253 4.66 -3.80 -12.11
N TRP A 254 3.82 -4.03 -13.12
CA TRP A 254 2.67 -3.15 -13.40
C TRP A 254 1.62 -3.19 -12.29
N PHE A 255 1.34 -4.36 -11.74
CA PHE A 255 0.46 -4.48 -10.57
C PHE A 255 0.98 -3.65 -9.39
N GLY A 256 2.29 -3.67 -9.13
CA GLY A 256 2.93 -2.84 -8.11
C GLY A 256 2.73 -1.34 -8.34
N VAL A 257 2.87 -0.87 -9.59
CA VAL A 257 2.63 0.54 -9.95
C VAL A 257 1.17 0.92 -9.72
N LEU A 258 0.22 0.14 -10.23
CA LEU A 258 -1.22 0.41 -10.07
C LEU A 258 -1.63 0.42 -8.60
N THR A 259 -1.10 -0.52 -7.81
CA THR A 259 -1.33 -0.60 -6.37
C THR A 259 -0.77 0.62 -5.64
N LEU A 260 0.45 1.07 -5.99
CA LEU A 260 1.04 2.27 -5.41
C LEU A 260 0.21 3.51 -5.73
N VAL A 261 -0.23 3.67 -6.98
CA VAL A 261 -1.10 4.78 -7.38
C VAL A 261 -2.38 4.76 -6.55
N LEU A 262 -3.07 3.62 -6.46
CA LEU A 262 -4.29 3.51 -5.64
C LEU A 262 -4.03 3.90 -4.18
N TRP A 263 -2.90 3.45 -3.63
CA TRP A 263 -2.48 3.81 -2.27
C TRP A 263 -2.22 5.31 -2.11
N THR A 264 -1.54 5.97 -3.06
CA THR A 264 -1.28 7.40 -2.98
C THR A 264 -2.56 8.22 -3.04
N LEU A 265 -3.56 7.80 -3.83
CA LEU A 265 -4.87 8.47 -3.85
C LEU A 265 -5.54 8.47 -2.47
N GLY A 266 -5.59 7.30 -1.83
CA GLY A 266 -6.12 7.16 -0.47
C GLY A 266 -5.32 7.95 0.57
N ALA A 267 -4.00 8.01 0.43
CA ALA A 267 -3.12 8.78 1.32
C ALA A 267 -3.27 10.31 1.13
N LEU A 268 -3.46 10.78 -0.10
CA LEU A 268 -3.71 12.19 -0.42
C LEU A 268 -5.04 12.68 0.14
N LEU A 269 -6.10 11.90 -0.10
CA LEU A 269 -7.43 12.23 0.39
C LEU A 269 -7.48 12.28 1.93
N GLN A 270 -6.67 11.48 2.62
CA GLN A 270 -6.51 11.52 4.09
C GLN A 270 -5.55 12.62 4.59
N GLY A 271 -4.94 13.40 3.69
CA GLY A 271 -3.92 14.39 4.07
C GLY A 271 -2.63 13.79 4.67
N ARG A 272 -2.39 12.48 4.51
CA ARG A 272 -1.18 11.80 5.03
C ARG A 272 0.08 12.17 4.26
N ILE A 273 -0.07 12.51 2.99
CA ILE A 273 1.00 12.94 2.10
C ILE A 273 0.55 14.18 1.31
N SER A 274 1.52 14.98 0.84
CA SER A 274 1.24 16.11 -0.05
C SER A 274 1.10 15.65 -1.50
N VAL A 275 0.44 16.46 -2.33
CA VAL A 275 0.32 16.24 -3.78
C VAL A 275 1.68 15.99 -4.43
N TRP A 276 2.69 16.80 -4.10
CA TRP A 276 4.02 16.68 -4.68
C TRP A 276 4.74 15.39 -4.28
N LEU A 277 4.52 14.90 -3.05
CA LEU A 277 5.07 13.61 -2.64
C LEU A 277 4.37 12.45 -3.35
N ALA A 278 3.04 12.51 -3.51
CA ALA A 278 2.30 11.50 -4.26
C ALA A 278 2.75 11.41 -5.72
N LEU A 279 2.84 12.55 -6.42
CA LEU A 279 3.31 12.61 -7.80
C LEU A 279 4.76 12.11 -7.94
N ALA A 280 5.63 12.45 -6.98
CA ALA A 280 7.01 11.96 -6.97
C ALA A 280 7.08 10.43 -6.78
N LEU A 281 6.25 9.85 -5.91
CA LEU A 281 6.15 8.40 -5.70
C LEU A 281 5.63 7.68 -6.94
N GLN A 282 4.58 8.20 -7.56
CA GLN A 282 4.01 7.65 -8.80
C GLN A 282 5.02 7.71 -9.95
N ALA A 283 5.69 8.86 -10.14
CA ALA A 283 6.74 9.02 -11.14
C ALA A 283 7.94 8.09 -10.87
N ALA A 284 8.32 7.89 -9.61
CA ALA A 284 9.41 6.99 -9.23
C ALA A 284 9.09 5.53 -9.58
N ALA A 285 7.87 5.08 -9.29
CA ALA A 285 7.44 3.73 -9.65
C ALA A 285 7.38 3.55 -11.17
N LEU A 286 6.84 4.53 -11.90
CA LEU A 286 6.81 4.49 -13.35
C LEU A 286 8.22 4.49 -13.95
N ALA A 287 9.11 5.36 -13.48
CA ALA A 287 10.51 5.42 -13.94
C ALA A 287 11.25 4.11 -13.69
N THR A 288 11.01 3.48 -12.55
CA THR A 288 11.62 2.20 -12.18
C THR A 288 11.13 1.05 -13.06
N VAL A 289 9.81 0.91 -13.24
CA VAL A 289 9.23 -0.17 -14.04
C VAL A 289 9.53 0.01 -15.52
N THR A 290 9.42 1.22 -16.05
CA THR A 290 9.75 1.48 -17.45
C THR A 290 11.23 1.23 -17.77
N ALA A 291 12.14 1.50 -16.82
CA ALA A 291 13.54 1.10 -16.98
C ALA A 291 13.73 -0.42 -16.96
N ALA A 292 13.08 -1.11 -16.01
CA ALA A 292 13.19 -2.56 -15.86
C ALA A 292 12.65 -3.31 -17.08
N LEU A 293 11.63 -2.76 -17.74
CA LEU A 293 10.99 -3.32 -18.93
C LEU A 293 11.58 -2.81 -20.26
N GLY A 294 12.60 -1.94 -20.23
CA GLY A 294 13.21 -1.37 -21.44
C GLY A 294 12.30 -0.42 -22.23
N LEU A 295 11.30 0.19 -21.59
CA LEU A 295 10.37 1.14 -22.18
C LEU A 295 10.97 2.56 -22.22
N GLU A 296 11.99 2.73 -23.04
CA GLU A 296 12.88 3.90 -23.03
C GLU A 296 12.18 5.27 -23.15
N PRO A 297 11.20 5.50 -24.06
CA PRO A 297 10.54 6.81 -24.16
C PRO A 297 9.84 7.22 -22.86
N TRP A 298 9.17 6.28 -22.21
CA TRP A 298 8.47 6.49 -20.95
C TRP A 298 9.43 6.66 -19.79
N HIS A 299 10.51 5.89 -19.77
CA HIS A 299 11.57 6.04 -18.78
C HIS A 299 12.21 7.43 -18.84
N ARG A 300 12.49 7.93 -20.06
CA ARG A 300 13.08 9.26 -20.27
C ARG A 300 12.21 10.40 -19.77
N ALA A 301 10.89 10.24 -19.82
CA ALA A 301 9.96 11.22 -19.28
C ALA A 301 9.82 11.09 -17.76
N ALA A 302 9.64 9.87 -17.25
CA ALA A 302 9.35 9.62 -15.84
C ALA A 302 10.55 9.91 -14.93
N LYS A 303 11.77 9.58 -15.35
CA LYS A 303 12.97 9.70 -14.51
C LYS A 303 13.26 11.14 -14.04
N PRO A 304 13.33 12.15 -14.91
CA PRO A 304 13.49 13.55 -14.47
C PRO A 304 12.29 14.06 -13.64
N ALA A 305 11.07 13.61 -13.94
CA ALA A 305 9.86 14.05 -13.25
C ALA A 305 9.91 13.79 -11.74
N VAL A 306 10.51 12.67 -11.31
CA VAL A 306 10.69 12.34 -9.89
C VAL A 306 11.40 13.47 -9.14
N MET A 307 12.55 13.91 -9.69
CA MET A 307 13.39 14.90 -9.06
C MET A 307 12.76 16.30 -9.12
N VAL A 308 12.06 16.61 -10.22
CA VAL A 308 11.29 17.85 -10.33
C VAL A 308 10.20 17.92 -9.25
N PHE A 309 9.40 16.86 -9.08
CA PHE A 309 8.37 16.82 -8.03
C PHE A 309 8.97 16.88 -6.62
N ALA A 310 10.11 16.19 -6.38
CA ALA A 310 10.82 16.28 -5.10
C ALA A 310 11.34 17.70 -4.82
N MET A 311 11.85 18.42 -5.82
CA MET A 311 12.26 19.82 -5.68
C MET A 311 11.08 20.75 -5.40
N VAL A 312 9.95 20.55 -6.08
CA VAL A 312 8.72 21.33 -5.83
C VAL A 312 8.17 21.05 -4.43
N LEU A 313 8.23 19.80 -3.96
CA LEU A 313 7.91 19.42 -2.58
C LEU A 313 8.77 20.22 -1.59
N VAL A 314 10.08 20.23 -1.78
CA VAL A 314 11.04 20.95 -0.91
C VAL A 314 10.78 22.46 -0.94
N ALA A 315 10.50 23.03 -2.12
CA ALA A 315 10.16 24.43 -2.26
C ALA A 315 8.83 24.78 -1.56
N ALA A 316 7.84 23.90 -1.61
CA ALA A 316 6.58 24.06 -0.89
C ALA A 316 6.77 24.05 0.63
N CYS A 317 7.58 23.12 1.16
CA CYS A 317 7.96 23.11 2.57
C CYS A 317 8.70 24.40 2.98
N ALA A 318 9.65 24.87 2.16
CA ALA A 318 10.41 26.09 2.42
C ALA A 318 9.53 27.35 2.52
N ARG A 319 8.44 27.42 1.75
CA ARG A 319 7.48 28.53 1.81
C ARG A 319 6.71 28.57 3.13
N GLN A 320 6.43 27.40 3.69
CA GLN A 320 5.75 27.26 4.99
C GLN A 320 6.72 27.56 6.15
N GLU A 321 7.97 27.09 6.06
CA GLU A 321 8.98 27.23 7.12
C GLU A 321 9.98 28.38 6.85
N ARG A 322 9.46 29.62 6.84
CA ARG A 322 10.19 30.84 6.40
C ARG A 322 11.53 31.11 7.10
N ALA A 323 11.74 30.62 8.33
CA ALA A 323 12.90 30.94 9.16
C ALA A 323 14.22 30.25 8.71
N GLU A 324 14.15 29.18 7.91
CA GLU A 324 15.31 28.32 7.62
C GLU A 324 15.54 28.13 6.10
N ARG A 325 15.39 29.21 5.32
CA ARG A 325 15.55 29.18 3.85
C ARG A 325 16.85 28.56 3.38
N GLY A 326 17.96 28.79 4.12
CA GLY A 326 19.26 28.23 3.77
C GLY A 326 19.32 26.69 3.86
N PHE A 327 18.53 26.07 4.73
CA PHE A 327 18.46 24.60 4.84
C PHE A 327 17.80 24.01 3.58
N TYR A 328 16.64 24.57 3.23
CA TYR A 328 15.87 24.14 2.06
C TYR A 328 16.58 24.45 0.73
N TRP A 329 17.36 25.52 0.66
CA TRP A 329 18.21 25.81 -0.49
C TRP A 329 19.28 24.73 -0.70
N ASN A 330 19.99 24.34 0.37
CA ASN A 330 20.99 23.27 0.30
C ASN A 330 20.37 21.93 -0.12
N LEU A 331 19.18 21.60 0.40
CA LEU A 331 18.45 20.41 0.01
C LEU A 331 18.00 20.46 -1.46
N GLY A 332 17.44 21.59 -1.90
CA GLY A 332 17.07 21.81 -3.30
C GLY A 332 18.27 21.73 -4.25
N ALA A 333 19.43 22.27 -3.86
CA ALA A 333 20.66 22.18 -4.63
C ALA A 333 21.16 20.73 -4.75
N ALA A 334 21.11 19.94 -3.68
CA ALA A 334 21.48 18.52 -3.71
C ALA A 334 20.56 17.70 -4.65
N LEU A 335 19.26 17.99 -4.62
CA LEU A 335 18.29 17.38 -5.54
C LEU A 335 18.50 17.81 -6.99
N PHE A 336 18.82 19.08 -7.24
CA PHE A 336 19.13 19.58 -8.58
C PHE A 336 20.41 18.94 -9.14
N LEU A 337 21.47 18.81 -8.34
CA LEU A 337 22.69 18.11 -8.73
C LEU A 337 22.42 16.63 -9.02
N SER A 338 21.54 16.00 -8.24
CA SER A 338 21.10 14.63 -8.50
C SER A 338 20.31 14.51 -9.82
N LEU A 339 19.44 15.48 -10.13
CA LEU A 339 18.74 15.56 -11.42
C LEU A 339 19.72 15.71 -12.59
N LEU A 340 20.75 16.57 -12.46
CA LEU A 340 21.80 16.68 -13.48
C LEU A 340 22.54 15.35 -13.67
N GLY A 341 22.81 14.63 -12.58
CA GLY A 341 23.35 13.28 -12.62
C GLY A 341 22.45 12.32 -13.37
N ASP A 342 21.16 12.32 -13.06
CA ASP A 342 20.15 11.48 -13.69
C ASP A 342 20.05 11.70 -15.21
N VAL A 343 20.02 12.96 -15.64
CA VAL A 343 19.98 13.37 -17.05
C VAL A 343 21.27 13.02 -17.76
N ALA A 344 22.43 13.24 -17.13
CA ALA A 344 23.72 12.85 -17.69
C ALA A 344 23.81 11.34 -17.93
N LEU A 345 23.29 10.51 -17.01
CA LEU A 345 23.28 9.06 -17.19
C LEU A 345 22.36 8.58 -18.32
N MET A 346 21.47 9.42 -18.86
CA MET A 346 20.56 9.08 -19.96
C MET A 346 21.18 9.28 -21.34
N VAL A 347 22.33 9.96 -21.44
CA VAL A 347 22.99 10.21 -22.73
C VAL A 347 24.25 9.35 -22.91
N PRO A 348 24.56 8.90 -24.13
CA PRO A 348 25.80 8.17 -24.41
C PRO A 348 27.03 8.95 -23.93
N GLY A 349 27.94 8.28 -23.22
CA GLY A 349 29.15 8.91 -22.68
C GLY A 349 28.94 9.77 -21.41
N GLY A 350 27.71 9.97 -20.94
CA GLY A 350 27.42 10.83 -19.80
C GLY A 350 27.71 10.23 -18.41
N PHE A 351 28.37 9.07 -18.34
CA PHE A 351 28.71 8.43 -17.06
C PHE A 351 29.61 9.28 -16.17
N VAL A 352 30.70 9.83 -16.70
CA VAL A 352 31.66 10.64 -15.91
C VAL A 352 31.03 11.97 -15.46
N PRO A 353 30.35 12.73 -16.35
CA PRO A 353 29.57 13.90 -15.91
C PRO A 353 28.52 13.56 -14.86
N GLY A 354 27.82 12.43 -15.01
CA GLY A 354 26.83 11.96 -14.05
C GLY A 354 27.44 11.65 -12.69
N LEU A 355 28.55 10.90 -12.66
CA LEU A 355 29.31 10.59 -11.45
C LEU A 355 29.78 11.87 -10.74
N ALA A 356 30.26 12.87 -11.49
CA ALA A 356 30.66 14.16 -10.93
C ALA A 356 29.49 14.93 -10.33
N ALA A 357 28.33 14.97 -11.01
CA ALA A 357 27.13 15.62 -10.51
C ALA A 357 26.62 14.96 -9.22
N PHE A 358 26.57 13.62 -9.18
CA PHE A 358 26.23 12.90 -7.97
C PHE A 358 27.24 13.10 -6.85
N LEU A 359 28.55 13.14 -7.13
CA LEU A 359 29.56 13.44 -6.12
C LEU A 359 29.28 14.80 -5.45
N LEU A 360 28.99 15.83 -6.24
CA LEU A 360 28.62 17.15 -5.72
C LEU A 360 27.32 17.11 -4.92
N ALA A 361 26.33 16.30 -5.34
CA ALA A 361 25.10 16.09 -4.59
C ALA A 361 25.39 15.47 -3.20
N HIS A 362 26.25 14.45 -3.13
CA HIS A 362 26.66 13.83 -1.86
C HIS A 362 27.34 14.83 -0.91
N LEU A 363 28.23 15.68 -1.44
CA LEU A 363 28.85 16.75 -0.65
C LEU A 363 27.82 17.76 -0.13
N ALA A 364 26.82 18.10 -0.94
CA ALA A 364 25.72 18.96 -0.53
C ALA A 364 24.85 18.31 0.56
N TYR A 365 24.54 17.01 0.47
CA TYR A 365 23.84 16.26 1.51
C TYR A 365 24.64 16.17 2.81
N ILE A 366 25.96 15.93 2.73
CA ILE A 366 26.84 15.95 3.90
C ILE A 366 26.75 17.31 4.61
N ALA A 367 26.88 18.40 3.87
CA ALA A 367 26.76 19.75 4.41
C ALA A 367 25.38 20.02 5.02
N LEU A 368 24.30 19.52 4.39
CA LEU A 368 22.94 19.59 4.91
C LEU A 368 22.80 18.82 6.23
N PHE A 369 23.23 17.57 6.28
CA PHE A 369 23.08 16.69 7.45
C PHE A 369 23.96 17.10 8.63
N LYS A 370 25.02 17.87 8.39
CA LYS A 370 25.80 18.51 9.45
C LYS A 370 25.04 19.64 10.17
N ARG A 371 24.04 20.26 9.56
CA ARG A 371 23.36 21.42 10.18
C ARG A 371 22.67 21.03 11.49
N GLY A 372 23.03 21.71 12.58
CA GLY A 372 22.48 21.46 13.91
C GLY A 372 23.06 20.25 14.66
N VAL A 373 24.11 19.59 14.13
CA VAL A 373 24.83 18.52 14.83
C VAL A 373 26.34 18.61 14.58
N PRO A 374 27.21 18.01 15.42
CA PRO A 374 28.63 17.90 15.12
C PRO A 374 28.93 17.11 13.85
N TRP A 375 30.17 17.23 13.36
CA TRP A 375 30.68 16.35 12.32
C TRP A 375 30.78 14.91 12.85
N PHE A 376 30.19 13.98 12.12
CA PHE A 376 30.15 12.55 12.40
C PHE A 376 29.85 12.22 13.87
N PRO A 377 28.65 12.56 14.40
CA PRO A 377 28.34 12.43 15.82
C PRO A 377 28.50 11.02 16.40
N SER A 378 28.47 9.98 15.54
CA SER A 378 28.65 8.60 15.93
C SER A 378 29.88 7.98 15.27
N ARG A 379 30.95 7.81 16.05
CA ARG A 379 32.20 7.15 15.59
C ARG A 379 31.95 5.73 15.08
N GLY A 380 31.05 4.99 15.72
CA GLY A 380 30.67 3.65 15.27
C GLY A 380 29.95 3.64 13.92
N ALA A 381 29.09 4.64 13.64
CA ALA A 381 28.49 4.76 12.31
C ALA A 381 29.55 5.08 11.24
N LEU A 382 30.47 6.00 11.55
CA LEU A 382 31.56 6.37 10.67
C LEU A 382 32.48 5.20 10.33
N ALA A 383 32.93 4.45 11.35
CA ALA A 383 33.77 3.28 11.15
C ALA A 383 33.06 2.21 10.31
N LEU A 384 31.78 1.94 10.61
CA LEU A 384 30.99 0.94 9.88
C LEU A 384 30.80 1.30 8.40
N THR A 385 30.37 2.52 8.09
CA THR A 385 30.11 2.89 6.68
C THR A 385 31.40 3.00 5.88
N LEU A 386 32.50 3.48 6.48
CA LEU A 386 33.81 3.47 5.83
C LEU A 386 34.31 2.05 5.59
N ALA A 387 34.14 1.13 6.54
CA ALA A 387 34.52 -0.28 6.35
C ALA A 387 33.72 -0.92 5.21
N ILE A 388 32.41 -0.66 5.14
CA ILE A 388 31.57 -1.09 4.01
C ILE A 388 32.06 -0.49 2.70
N GLY A 389 32.36 0.81 2.67
CA GLY A 389 32.90 1.50 1.49
C GLY A 389 34.24 0.93 1.03
N VAL A 390 35.18 0.67 1.95
CA VAL A 390 36.47 0.04 1.65
C VAL A 390 36.27 -1.36 1.09
N GLY A 391 35.41 -2.18 1.71
CA GLY A 391 35.06 -3.51 1.21
C GLY A 391 34.47 -3.46 -0.20
N MET A 392 33.55 -2.52 -0.44
CA MET A 392 32.94 -2.30 -1.75
C MET A 392 33.98 -1.87 -2.79
N TYR A 393 34.88 -0.94 -2.46
CA TYR A 393 35.94 -0.51 -3.38
C TYR A 393 36.91 -1.63 -3.71
N ALA A 394 37.31 -2.43 -2.71
CA ALA A 394 38.17 -3.59 -2.93
C ALA A 394 37.49 -4.63 -3.84
N PHE A 395 36.19 -4.86 -3.65
CA PHE A 395 35.39 -5.72 -4.53
C PHE A 395 35.35 -5.19 -5.97
N LEU A 396 35.09 -3.89 -6.18
CA LEU A 396 35.13 -3.27 -7.51
C LEU A 396 36.51 -3.36 -8.15
N TRP A 397 37.57 -3.15 -7.36
CA TRP A 397 38.95 -3.23 -7.83
C TRP A 397 39.27 -4.63 -8.37
N GLN A 398 38.95 -5.67 -7.60
CA GLN A 398 39.15 -7.06 -8.00
C GLN A 398 38.26 -7.44 -9.19
N GLY A 399 37.07 -6.85 -9.28
CA GLY A 399 36.13 -7.07 -10.37
C GLY A 399 36.49 -6.43 -11.71
N GLY A 400 37.58 -5.68 -11.80
CA GLY A 400 38.06 -5.10 -13.06
C GLY A 400 37.78 -3.61 -13.25
N LEU A 401 37.64 -2.84 -12.16
CA LEU A 401 37.48 -1.38 -12.23
C LEU A 401 38.56 -0.72 -13.12
N PRO A 402 38.18 0.00 -14.20
CA PRO A 402 39.13 0.58 -15.14
C PRO A 402 40.09 1.56 -14.49
N VAL A 403 41.35 1.57 -14.92
CA VAL A 403 42.43 2.35 -14.29
C VAL A 403 42.08 3.84 -14.20
N GLY A 404 41.53 4.43 -15.26
CA GLY A 404 41.13 5.84 -15.28
C GLY A 404 39.96 6.19 -14.36
N LEU A 405 39.19 5.20 -13.89
CA LEU A 405 38.04 5.39 -12.99
C LEU A 405 38.37 5.08 -11.53
N ARG A 406 39.55 4.50 -11.23
CA ARG A 406 39.92 4.10 -9.86
C ARG A 406 39.90 5.25 -8.86
N ALA A 407 40.48 6.39 -9.21
CA ALA A 407 40.50 7.56 -8.34
C ALA A 407 39.12 8.26 -8.23
N PRO A 408 38.40 8.54 -9.34
CA PRO A 408 37.04 9.06 -9.26
C PRO A 408 36.09 8.18 -8.44
N VAL A 409 36.12 6.86 -8.62
CA VAL A 409 35.28 5.93 -7.87
C VAL A 409 35.70 5.85 -6.41
N ALA A 410 36.99 5.89 -6.07
CA ALA A 410 37.43 5.94 -4.68
C ALA A 410 36.91 7.19 -3.96
N ALA A 411 37.05 8.38 -4.59
CA ALA A 411 36.54 9.63 -4.05
C ALA A 411 35.02 9.58 -3.84
N TYR A 412 34.30 8.99 -4.81
CA TYR A 412 32.86 8.79 -4.73
C TYR A 412 32.45 7.86 -3.58
N VAL A 413 33.09 6.69 -3.47
CA VAL A 413 32.83 5.72 -2.40
C VAL A 413 33.08 6.33 -1.02
N VAL A 414 34.13 7.14 -0.86
CA VAL A 414 34.38 7.88 0.38
C VAL A 414 33.27 8.89 0.64
N ALA A 415 32.88 9.69 -0.35
CA ALA A 415 31.83 10.69 -0.19
C ALA A 415 30.49 10.07 0.22
N ILE A 416 30.02 9.02 -0.45
CA ILE A 416 28.75 8.36 -0.09
C ILE A 416 28.83 7.69 1.29
N SER A 417 29.97 7.10 1.66
CA SER A 417 30.18 6.50 2.98
C SER A 417 30.14 7.55 4.10
N LEU A 418 30.72 8.73 3.86
CA LEU A 418 30.69 9.87 4.79
C LEU A 418 29.28 10.49 4.88
N MET A 419 28.56 10.60 3.76
CA MET A 419 27.16 11.03 3.75
C MET A 419 26.30 10.14 4.65
N THR A 420 26.40 8.82 4.47
CA THR A 420 25.66 7.83 5.28
C THR A 420 26.09 7.87 6.75
N ALA A 421 27.39 8.01 7.03
CA ALA A 421 27.90 8.18 8.39
C ALA A 421 27.30 9.41 9.09
N GLN A 422 27.29 10.55 8.39
CA GLN A 422 26.75 11.81 8.92
C GLN A 422 25.24 11.69 9.16
N ALA A 423 24.50 11.06 8.25
CA ALA A 423 23.05 10.86 8.39
C ALA A 423 22.71 9.95 9.59
N LEU A 424 23.40 8.80 9.73
CA LEU A 424 23.22 7.89 10.88
C LEU A 424 23.62 8.55 12.20
N GLY A 425 24.74 9.30 12.20
CA GLY A 425 25.17 10.08 13.37
C GLY A 425 24.14 11.14 13.74
N ARG A 426 23.58 11.87 12.77
CA ARG A 426 22.49 12.83 12.97
C ARG A 426 21.24 12.15 13.55
N ALA A 427 20.85 10.98 13.03
CA ALA A 427 19.69 10.25 13.53
C ALA A 427 19.85 9.83 15.00
N ARG A 428 21.03 9.34 15.37
CA ARG A 428 21.37 9.01 16.76
C ARG A 428 21.38 10.25 17.66
N ALA A 429 21.94 11.37 17.18
CA ALA A 429 22.02 12.60 17.95
C ALA A 429 20.65 13.26 18.19
N LEU A 430 19.76 13.23 17.19
CA LEU A 430 18.44 13.87 17.29
C LEU A 430 17.36 12.95 17.88
N GLY A 431 17.46 11.64 17.67
CA GLY A 431 16.47 10.67 18.14
C GLY A 431 15.08 10.79 17.50
N THR A 432 14.89 11.65 16.49
CA THR A 432 13.58 11.88 15.87
C THR A 432 13.31 10.86 14.75
N ARG A 433 12.04 10.51 14.56
CA ARG A 433 11.59 9.63 13.47
C ARG A 433 12.06 10.13 12.10
N ASN A 434 11.95 11.42 11.85
CA ASN A 434 12.37 12.03 10.59
C ASN A 434 13.88 11.89 10.35
N ALA A 435 14.71 12.05 11.38
CA ALA A 435 16.15 11.87 11.23
C ALA A 435 16.52 10.40 10.92
N TRP A 436 15.81 9.45 11.54
CA TRP A 436 15.96 8.02 11.20
C TRP A 436 15.50 7.68 9.79
N LEU A 437 14.42 8.29 9.29
CA LEU A 437 13.96 8.12 7.91
C LEU A 437 14.97 8.70 6.90
N VAL A 438 15.57 9.85 7.19
CA VAL A 438 16.66 10.42 6.37
C VAL A 438 17.89 9.50 6.37
N ALA A 439 18.25 8.92 7.52
CA ALA A 439 19.36 7.98 7.60
C ALA A 439 19.08 6.67 6.85
N ALA A 440 17.85 6.16 6.92
CA ALA A 440 17.42 5.04 6.09
C ALA A 440 17.54 5.38 4.60
N GLY A 441 17.13 6.59 4.21
CA GLY A 441 17.33 7.10 2.85
C GLY A 441 18.80 7.11 2.42
N ALA A 442 19.71 7.62 3.26
CA ALA A 442 21.14 7.60 2.96
C ALA A 442 21.71 6.17 2.81
N CYS A 443 21.26 5.23 3.63
CA CYS A 443 21.60 3.81 3.47
C CYS A 443 21.07 3.23 2.14
N CYS A 444 19.84 3.56 1.74
CA CYS A 444 19.29 3.17 0.43
C CYS A 444 20.08 3.76 -0.74
N PHE A 445 20.59 4.99 -0.60
CA PHE A 445 21.46 5.61 -1.59
C PHE A 445 22.77 4.83 -1.76
N MET A 446 23.40 4.47 -0.63
CA MET A 446 24.62 3.66 -0.63
C MET A 446 24.39 2.28 -1.25
N LEU A 447 23.22 1.67 -1.01
CA LEU A 447 22.81 0.41 -1.65
C LEU A 447 22.62 0.57 -3.17
N SER A 448 21.90 1.61 -3.61
CA SER A 448 21.70 1.92 -5.04
C SER A 448 23.03 1.96 -5.79
N ASP A 449 24.00 2.69 -5.25
CA ASP A 449 25.25 2.93 -5.95
C ASP A 449 26.19 1.72 -5.90
N ALA A 450 26.11 0.92 -4.83
CA ALA A 450 26.77 -0.38 -4.77
C ALA A 450 26.21 -1.33 -5.84
N LEU A 451 24.89 -1.39 -6.01
CA LEU A 451 24.25 -2.19 -7.05
C LEU A 451 24.60 -1.70 -8.46
N LEU A 452 24.56 -0.39 -8.69
CA LEU A 452 24.92 0.23 -9.97
C LEU A 452 26.38 -0.06 -10.33
N ALA A 453 27.30 0.12 -9.38
CA ALA A 453 28.72 -0.13 -9.59
C ALA A 453 29.03 -1.62 -9.80
N THR A 454 28.37 -2.52 -9.05
CA THR A 454 28.49 -3.97 -9.25
C THR A 454 28.06 -4.37 -10.65
N ASN A 455 26.85 -3.94 -11.06
CA ASN A 455 26.29 -4.22 -12.37
C ASN A 455 27.16 -3.71 -13.52
N ARG A 456 27.83 -2.57 -13.31
CA ARG A 456 28.64 -1.91 -14.34
C ARG A 456 30.05 -2.45 -14.45
N PHE A 457 30.69 -2.76 -13.33
CA PHE A 457 32.14 -3.01 -13.30
C PHE A 457 32.53 -4.44 -12.95
N VAL A 458 31.65 -5.22 -12.34
CA VAL A 458 32.00 -6.56 -11.84
C VAL A 458 31.22 -7.64 -12.57
N LEU A 459 29.90 -7.62 -12.46
CA LEU A 459 29.04 -8.63 -13.07
C LEU A 459 27.63 -8.08 -13.29
N PRO A 460 26.95 -8.48 -14.38
CA PRO A 460 25.57 -8.05 -14.63
C PRO A 460 24.62 -8.62 -13.57
N LEU A 461 23.82 -7.76 -12.96
CA LEU A 461 22.82 -8.14 -11.96
C LEU A 461 21.45 -8.34 -12.63
N PRO A 462 20.71 -9.42 -12.29
CA PRO A 462 19.35 -9.59 -12.75
C PRO A 462 18.48 -8.45 -12.22
N LEU A 463 17.69 -7.83 -13.10
CA LEU A 463 16.83 -6.70 -12.77
C LEU A 463 17.58 -5.52 -12.14
N ALA A 464 18.84 -5.29 -12.53
CA ALA A 464 19.66 -4.21 -12.00
C ALA A 464 18.94 -2.85 -12.01
N ALA A 465 18.26 -2.51 -13.12
CA ALA A 465 17.52 -1.26 -13.24
C ALA A 465 16.42 -1.11 -12.18
N LEU A 466 15.69 -2.19 -11.88
CA LEU A 466 14.67 -2.22 -10.84
C LEU A 466 15.27 -1.92 -9.47
N TRP A 467 16.32 -2.66 -9.07
CA TRP A 467 16.89 -2.54 -7.73
C TRP A 467 17.65 -1.24 -7.50
N VAL A 468 18.39 -0.78 -8.51
CA VAL A 468 19.12 0.50 -8.47
C VAL A 468 18.11 1.65 -8.35
N LEU A 469 17.13 1.74 -9.24
CA LEU A 469 16.19 2.86 -9.24
C LEU A 469 15.24 2.84 -8.04
N ALA A 470 14.75 1.66 -7.61
CA ALA A 470 13.90 1.56 -6.44
C ALA A 470 14.63 2.07 -5.17
N SER A 471 15.87 1.61 -4.94
CA SER A 471 16.65 2.06 -3.78
C SER A 471 17.08 3.53 -3.88
N TYR A 472 17.41 4.02 -5.08
CA TYR A 472 17.71 5.43 -5.34
C TYR A 472 16.52 6.34 -5.06
N TYR A 473 15.33 6.04 -5.58
CA TYR A 473 14.16 6.89 -5.36
C TYR A 473 13.63 6.81 -3.93
N ILE A 474 13.70 5.65 -3.28
CA ILE A 474 13.45 5.57 -1.83
C ILE A 474 14.39 6.51 -1.07
N ALA A 475 15.68 6.53 -1.43
CA ALA A 475 16.65 7.43 -0.83
C ALA A 475 16.27 8.90 -1.01
N GLN A 476 16.04 9.31 -2.25
CA GLN A 476 15.74 10.70 -2.59
C GLN A 476 14.44 11.19 -1.93
N LEU A 477 13.38 10.38 -1.98
CA LEU A 477 12.07 10.78 -1.46
C LEU A 477 12.03 10.76 0.07
N LEU A 478 12.71 9.84 0.75
CA LEU A 478 12.85 9.90 2.21
C LEU A 478 13.62 11.14 2.65
N ILE A 479 14.71 11.49 1.95
CA ILE A 479 15.49 12.69 2.26
C ILE A 479 14.65 13.94 2.00
N ALA A 480 14.02 14.07 0.82
CA ALA A 480 13.20 15.23 0.47
C ALA A 480 11.98 15.41 1.40
N ALA A 481 11.28 14.32 1.72
CA ALA A 481 10.07 14.37 2.54
C ALA A 481 10.36 14.58 4.03
N CYS A 482 11.48 14.05 4.56
CA CYS A 482 11.72 14.01 6.01
C CYS A 482 12.84 14.93 6.50
N ALA A 483 13.74 15.42 5.65
CA ALA A 483 14.79 16.33 6.10
C ALA A 483 14.17 17.67 6.57
N ARG A 484 14.44 18.02 7.82
CA ARG A 484 13.96 19.25 8.47
C ARG A 484 15.10 19.95 9.22
N PRO A 485 15.07 21.29 9.33
CA PRO A 485 16.01 22.04 10.16
C PRO A 485 15.88 21.63 11.63
N VAL A 486 16.99 21.72 12.38
CA VAL A 486 16.93 21.58 13.85
C VAL A 486 16.61 22.95 14.41
N TRP A 487 15.42 23.11 14.96
CA TRP A 487 15.09 24.28 15.76
C TRP A 487 15.89 24.18 17.06
N ALA A 488 16.61 25.24 17.44
CA ALA A 488 17.11 25.32 18.80
C ALA A 488 15.89 25.15 19.73
N LYS A 489 15.98 24.23 20.70
CA LYS A 489 14.96 24.21 21.77
C LYS A 489 14.96 25.62 22.38
N PRO A 490 13.78 26.24 22.58
CA PRO A 490 13.69 27.52 23.26
C PRO A 490 14.34 27.44 24.65
#